data_AF-A0A847EP58-F1
#
_entry.id   AF-A0A847EP58-F1
#
_cell.length_a   1.000
_cell.length_b   1.000
_cell.length_c   1.000
_cell.angle_alpha   90.00
_cell.angle_beta   90.00
_cell.angle_gamma   90.00
#
_symmetry.space_group_name_H-M   'P 1'
#
loop_
_entity.id
_entity.type
_entity.pdbx_description
1 polymer ?
#
loop_
_entity_poly.entity_id
_entity_poly.type
_entity_poly.pdbx_seq_one_letter_code
_entity_poly.pdbx_strand_id
1 'polypeptide(L)'
;MTDAAADEATNIGDHYREDRTFPPSEEFRSQATLSDPAIYERAAADPVEFWAEQARDLLTWDTDFHTPLEWNLPDARWFVGGKLNVSYNCLDRHVEAGLGDRVAYHWEGEPGDTRTITYAQLLDDVQRFANVLRDLGVGTGDRVCIYMPMIPETVVAMLACTRIGAAHTLVFGGFSPDSLIDRINDASAVVVVTA
;
A
#
# COMPACT_ATOMS: atom_id res chain seq x y z
N MET A 1 -61.43 -22.03 28.41
CA MET A 1 -60.71 -21.04 29.22
C MET A 1 -59.35 -20.90 28.56
N THR A 2 -59.17 -19.74 27.96
CA THR A 2 -58.22 -19.35 26.91
C THR A 2 -56.78 -19.31 27.40
N ASP A 3 -55.89 -20.04 26.73
CA ASP A 3 -54.44 -19.90 26.91
C ASP A 3 -53.94 -18.83 25.94
N ALA A 4 -53.37 -17.78 26.50
CA ALA A 4 -53.02 -16.56 25.79
C ALA A 4 -51.77 -16.81 24.93
N ALA A 5 -51.91 -16.67 23.62
CA ALA A 5 -50.77 -16.47 22.74
C ALA A 5 -50.07 -15.17 23.19
N ALA A 6 -48.88 -15.32 23.79
CA ALA A 6 -48.02 -14.21 24.09
C ALA A 6 -47.58 -13.60 22.75
N ASP A 7 -48.02 -12.38 22.52
CA ASP A 7 -47.58 -11.50 21.43
C ASP A 7 -46.09 -11.21 21.67
N GLU A 8 -45.22 -11.87 20.91
CA GLU A 8 -43.77 -11.75 21.01
C GLU A 8 -43.40 -10.37 20.45
N ALA A 9 -43.31 -9.38 21.35
CA ALA A 9 -43.01 -8.00 20.99
C ALA A 9 -41.68 -7.93 20.23
N THR A 10 -41.76 -7.66 18.93
CA THR A 10 -40.61 -7.46 18.03
C THR A 10 -39.70 -6.38 18.63
N ASN A 11 -38.49 -6.76 19.03
CA ASN A 11 -37.51 -5.83 19.57
C ASN A 11 -36.77 -5.16 18.39
N ILE A 12 -36.29 -3.92 18.57
CA ILE A 12 -35.37 -3.23 17.65
C ILE A 12 -34.22 -4.15 17.18
N GLY A 13 -33.78 -5.08 18.03
CA GLY A 13 -32.78 -6.11 17.71
C GLY A 13 -33.13 -7.05 16.55
N ASP A 14 -34.41 -7.35 16.30
CA ASP A 14 -34.82 -8.21 15.17
C ASP A 14 -34.73 -7.46 13.83
N HIS A 15 -34.76 -6.12 13.84
CA HIS A 15 -34.46 -5.32 12.65
C HIS A 15 -32.95 -5.27 12.31
N TYR A 16 -32.09 -5.77 13.21
CA TYR A 16 -30.64 -5.90 13.00
C TYR A 16 -30.20 -7.34 12.68
N ARG A 17 -31.13 -8.30 12.60
CA ARG A 17 -30.84 -9.65 12.09
C ARG A 17 -30.84 -9.62 10.57
N GLU A 18 -29.66 -9.41 10.01
CA GLU A 18 -29.43 -9.46 8.57
C GLU A 18 -28.78 -10.79 8.19
N ASP A 19 -29.61 -11.79 7.90
CA ASP A 19 -29.18 -13.14 7.50
C ASP A 19 -29.10 -13.31 5.96
N ARG A 20 -29.38 -12.26 5.17
CA ARG A 20 -29.29 -12.36 3.70
C ARG A 20 -27.83 -12.51 3.30
N THR A 21 -27.58 -13.50 2.46
CA THR A 21 -26.30 -13.68 1.79
C THR A 21 -26.45 -13.32 0.31
N PHE A 22 -25.44 -12.65 -0.23
CA PHE A 22 -25.41 -12.23 -1.63
C PHE A 22 -24.19 -12.89 -2.29
N PRO A 23 -24.35 -14.06 -2.92
CA PRO A 23 -23.22 -14.70 -3.58
C PRO A 23 -22.76 -13.84 -4.77
N PRO A 24 -21.46 -13.81 -5.07
CA PRO A 24 -20.96 -13.14 -6.26
C PRO A 24 -21.55 -13.79 -7.53
N SER A 25 -21.70 -13.00 -8.59
CA SER A 25 -22.15 -13.52 -9.88
C SER A 25 -21.17 -14.57 -10.42
N GLU A 26 -21.69 -15.48 -11.25
CA GLU A 26 -20.85 -16.50 -11.90
C GLU A 26 -19.77 -15.88 -12.79
N GLU A 27 -20.13 -14.81 -13.51
CA GLU A 27 -19.19 -14.02 -14.30
C GLU A 27 -18.02 -13.52 -13.44
N PHE A 28 -18.31 -12.92 -12.28
CA PHE A 28 -17.27 -12.44 -11.37
C PHE A 28 -16.39 -13.58 -10.84
N ARG A 29 -16.99 -14.71 -10.46
CA ARG A 29 -16.26 -15.89 -9.98
C ARG A 29 -15.32 -16.48 -11.04
N SER A 30 -15.73 -16.45 -12.31
CA SER A 30 -14.93 -17.01 -13.41
C SER A 30 -13.63 -16.24 -13.69
N GLN A 31 -13.54 -14.98 -13.27
CA GLN A 31 -12.38 -14.11 -13.46
C GLN A 31 -11.53 -13.95 -12.18
N ALA A 32 -11.86 -14.68 -11.12
CA ALA A 32 -11.15 -14.57 -9.85
C ALA A 32 -9.72 -15.10 -9.98
N THR A 33 -8.75 -14.32 -9.51
CA THR A 33 -7.32 -14.71 -9.44
C THR A 33 -7.11 -15.95 -8.58
N LEU A 34 -7.90 -16.09 -7.51
CA LEU A 34 -7.89 -17.23 -6.60
C LEU A 34 -9.29 -17.80 -6.52
N SER A 35 -9.48 -19.02 -7.03
CA SER A 35 -10.78 -19.70 -7.09
C SER A 35 -10.81 -21.02 -6.33
N ASP A 36 -9.66 -21.51 -5.88
CA ASP A 36 -9.52 -22.75 -5.10
C ASP A 36 -9.55 -22.46 -3.58
N PRO A 37 -10.58 -22.93 -2.83
CA PRO A 37 -10.65 -22.77 -1.39
C PRO A 37 -9.52 -23.45 -0.61
N ALA A 38 -8.81 -24.41 -1.20
CA ALA A 38 -7.70 -25.11 -0.55
C ALA A 38 -6.55 -24.16 -0.14
N ILE A 39 -6.49 -22.94 -0.70
CA ILE A 39 -5.52 -21.93 -0.28
C ILE A 39 -5.64 -21.59 1.20
N TYR A 40 -6.85 -21.60 1.77
CA TYR A 40 -7.05 -21.31 3.19
C TYR A 40 -6.50 -22.44 4.07
N GLU A 41 -6.71 -23.70 3.67
CA GLU A 41 -6.16 -24.85 4.37
C GLU A 41 -4.63 -24.86 4.31
N ARG A 42 -4.06 -24.57 3.13
CA ARG A 42 -2.60 -24.43 2.95
C ARG A 42 -2.01 -23.33 3.82
N ALA A 43 -2.62 -22.14 3.82
CA ALA A 43 -2.15 -21.01 4.62
C ALA A 43 -2.27 -21.28 6.13
N ALA A 44 -3.29 -22.03 6.56
CA ALA A 44 -3.47 -22.40 7.97
C ALA A 44 -2.51 -23.50 8.44
N ALA A 45 -2.09 -24.40 7.55
CA ALA A 45 -1.22 -25.52 7.89
C ALA A 45 0.19 -25.06 8.29
N ASP A 46 0.76 -24.10 7.56
CA ASP A 46 2.02 -23.43 7.90
C ASP A 46 2.00 -21.96 7.44
N PRO A 47 1.54 -21.04 8.30
CA PRO A 47 1.44 -19.62 7.93
C PRO A 47 2.78 -18.98 7.59
N VAL A 48 3.86 -19.42 8.24
CA VAL A 48 5.19 -18.81 8.07
C VAL A 48 5.76 -19.19 6.73
N GLU A 49 5.70 -20.47 6.36
CA GLU A 49 6.17 -20.93 5.06
C GLU A 49 5.27 -20.42 3.93
N PHE A 50 3.95 -20.41 4.13
CA PHE A 50 3.03 -19.82 3.15
C PHE A 50 3.41 -18.39 2.79
N TRP A 51 3.64 -17.52 3.78
CA TRP A 51 4.06 -16.14 3.53
C TRP A 51 5.46 -16.03 2.95
N ALA A 52 6.37 -16.95 3.28
CA ALA A 52 7.68 -17.03 2.64
C ALA A 52 7.55 -17.28 1.13
N GLU A 53 6.71 -18.23 0.74
CA GLU A 53 6.42 -18.54 -0.67
C GLU A 53 5.79 -17.34 -1.38
N GLN A 54 4.75 -16.73 -0.80
CA GLN A 54 4.09 -15.55 -1.39
C GLN A 54 5.07 -14.38 -1.57
N ALA A 55 5.95 -14.14 -0.58
CA ALA A 55 6.92 -13.06 -0.65
C ALA A 55 7.95 -13.26 -1.78
N ARG A 56 8.39 -14.50 -2.03
CA ARG A 56 9.32 -14.81 -3.13
C ARG A 56 8.65 -14.78 -4.50
N ASP A 57 7.38 -15.14 -4.58
CA ASP A 57 6.61 -15.16 -5.84
C ASP A 57 6.19 -13.75 -6.29
N LEU A 58 5.72 -12.93 -5.34
CA LEU A 58 5.08 -11.64 -5.65
C LEU A 58 6.05 -10.45 -5.64
N LEU A 59 7.19 -10.56 -4.96
CA LEU A 59 8.18 -9.49 -4.84
C LEU A 59 9.50 -9.90 -5.48
N THR A 60 10.14 -8.92 -6.10
CA THR A 60 11.51 -9.06 -6.57
C THR A 60 12.47 -8.61 -5.48
N TRP A 61 13.30 -9.55 -5.04
CA TRP A 61 14.33 -9.36 -4.03
C TRP A 61 15.69 -9.16 -4.69
N ASP A 62 16.46 -8.19 -4.21
CA ASP A 62 17.88 -8.05 -4.54
C ASP A 62 18.70 -9.12 -3.80
N THR A 63 18.36 -9.37 -2.54
CA THR A 63 18.89 -10.48 -1.75
C THR A 63 17.73 -11.23 -1.12
N ASP A 64 17.64 -12.54 -1.34
CA ASP A 64 16.62 -13.38 -0.71
C ASP A 64 16.79 -13.41 0.82
N PHE A 65 15.69 -13.56 1.54
CA PHE A 65 15.71 -13.70 2.99
C PHE A 65 16.01 -15.14 3.40
N HIS A 66 16.74 -15.30 4.50
CA HIS A 66 17.05 -16.62 5.04
C HIS A 66 16.12 -17.05 6.17
N THR A 67 15.54 -16.09 6.92
CA THR A 67 14.57 -16.39 7.99
C THR A 67 13.24 -15.69 7.68
N PRO A 68 12.15 -16.43 7.40
CA PRO A 68 10.86 -15.82 7.08
C PRO A 68 10.27 -15.00 8.23
N LEU A 69 10.40 -15.48 9.47
CA LEU A 69 9.88 -14.82 10.66
C LEU A 69 10.74 -15.10 11.89
N GLU A 70 11.16 -14.04 12.57
CA GLU A 70 11.65 -14.08 13.94
C GLU A 70 10.70 -13.28 14.83
N TRP A 71 10.06 -13.94 15.79
CA TRP A 71 9.09 -13.29 16.67
C TRP A 71 9.45 -13.47 18.13
N ASN A 72 9.88 -12.37 18.76
CA ASN A 72 10.13 -12.26 20.19
C ASN A 72 9.29 -11.10 20.75
N LEU A 73 8.05 -11.41 21.17
CA LEU A 73 7.07 -10.42 21.60
C LEU A 73 7.67 -9.32 22.51
N PRO A 74 7.41 -8.03 22.24
CA PRO A 74 6.51 -7.50 21.21
C PRO A 74 7.12 -7.36 19.80
N ASP A 75 8.39 -7.73 19.60
CA ASP A 75 9.13 -7.53 18.35
C ASP A 75 8.91 -8.68 17.36
N ALA A 76 8.54 -8.34 16.13
CA ALA A 76 8.33 -9.27 15.02
C ALA A 76 9.10 -8.78 13.79
N ARG A 77 10.02 -9.60 13.30
CA ARG A 77 10.85 -9.32 12.13
C ARG A 77 10.55 -10.33 11.04
N TRP A 78 9.97 -9.85 9.95
CA TRP A 78 9.69 -10.65 8.77
C TRP A 78 10.83 -10.53 7.75
N PHE A 79 11.10 -11.64 7.06
CA PHE A 79 12.04 -11.72 5.93
C PHE A 79 13.47 -11.27 6.29
N VAL A 80 13.99 -11.76 7.41
CA VAL A 80 15.31 -11.39 7.92
C VAL A 80 16.40 -11.79 6.92
N GLY A 81 17.31 -10.84 6.68
CA GLY A 81 18.38 -10.95 5.68
C GLY A 81 17.97 -10.51 4.28
N GLY A 82 16.67 -10.39 4.00
CA GLY A 82 16.16 -9.98 2.71
C GLY A 82 16.42 -8.50 2.41
N LYS A 83 16.74 -8.21 1.15
CA LYS A 83 16.88 -6.84 0.64
C LYS A 83 16.04 -6.66 -0.60
N LEU A 84 15.29 -5.57 -0.64
CA LEU A 84 14.50 -5.14 -1.80
C LEU A 84 14.43 -3.61 -1.84
N ASN A 85 13.99 -3.08 -2.97
CA ASN A 85 13.60 -1.68 -3.07
C ASN A 85 12.13 -1.56 -3.51
N VAL A 86 11.37 -0.69 -2.82
CA VAL A 86 9.94 -0.50 -3.09
C VAL A 86 9.74 0.15 -4.47
N SER A 87 10.47 1.21 -4.80
CA SER A 87 10.40 1.85 -6.12
C SER A 87 10.71 0.86 -7.23
N TYR A 88 11.69 -0.03 -7.06
CA TYR A 88 12.00 -1.07 -8.06
C TYR A 88 10.82 -2.03 -8.29
N ASN A 89 10.21 -2.50 -7.20
CA ASN A 89 9.04 -3.39 -7.27
C ASN A 89 7.79 -2.69 -7.83
N CYS A 90 7.65 -1.38 -7.64
CA CYS A 90 6.52 -0.61 -8.14
C CYS A 90 6.70 -0.11 -9.58
N LEU A 91 7.93 0.06 -10.08
CA LEU A 91 8.19 0.71 -11.37
C LEU A 91 9.15 -0.10 -12.24
N ASP A 92 10.41 -0.19 -11.83
CA ASP A 92 11.52 -0.66 -12.67
C ASP A 92 11.25 -2.06 -13.23
N ARG A 93 10.83 -3.02 -12.39
CA ARG A 93 10.56 -4.40 -12.84
C ARG A 93 9.49 -4.50 -13.92
N HIS A 94 8.52 -3.57 -13.93
CA HIS A 94 7.45 -3.54 -14.93
C HIS A 94 7.96 -2.98 -16.26
N VAL A 95 8.78 -1.93 -16.21
CA VAL A 95 9.43 -1.36 -17.40
C VAL A 95 10.41 -2.36 -18.01
N GLU A 96 11.23 -3.03 -17.19
CA GLU A 96 12.17 -4.08 -17.60
C GLU A 96 11.46 -5.28 -18.24
N ALA A 97 10.26 -5.62 -17.78
CA ALA A 97 9.41 -6.64 -18.38
C ALA A 97 8.74 -6.20 -19.70
N GLY A 98 9.09 -5.04 -20.26
CA GLY A 98 8.54 -4.52 -21.51
C GLY A 98 7.16 -3.87 -21.36
N LEU A 99 6.70 -3.59 -20.13
CA LEU A 99 5.40 -2.96 -19.87
C LEU A 99 5.50 -1.44 -19.68
N GLY A 100 6.56 -0.81 -20.20
CA GLY A 100 6.81 0.63 -20.04
C GLY A 100 5.68 1.52 -20.58
N ASP A 101 5.05 1.12 -21.69
CA ASP A 101 3.93 1.84 -22.31
C ASP A 101 2.58 1.57 -21.64
N ARG A 102 2.51 0.61 -20.71
CA ARG A 102 1.29 0.35 -19.94
C ARG A 102 1.03 1.55 -19.04
N VAL A 103 -0.24 1.94 -18.95
CA VAL A 103 -0.66 2.98 -18.01
C VAL A 103 -0.42 2.52 -16.57
N ALA A 104 0.34 3.30 -15.82
CA ALA A 104 0.55 3.13 -14.38
C ALA A 104 -0.49 3.93 -13.57
N TYR A 105 -0.83 5.13 -14.04
CA TYR A 105 -1.67 6.05 -13.30
C TYR A 105 -2.64 6.79 -14.24
N HIS A 106 -3.93 6.73 -13.91
CA HIS A 106 -4.93 7.67 -14.41
C HIS A 106 -5.18 8.69 -13.30
N TRP A 107 -4.92 9.95 -13.57
CA TRP A 107 -5.19 11.04 -12.64
C TRP A 107 -6.34 11.89 -13.17
N GLU A 108 -7.26 12.21 -12.27
CA GLU A 108 -8.34 13.16 -12.46
C GLU A 108 -8.25 14.22 -11.36
N GLY A 109 -8.15 15.48 -11.76
CA GLY A 109 -8.10 16.64 -10.88
C GLY A 109 -9.37 17.49 -10.98
N GLU A 110 -9.52 18.45 -10.08
CA GLU A 110 -10.59 19.44 -10.10
C GLU A 110 -10.08 20.73 -10.77
N PRO A 111 -10.78 21.32 -11.77
CA PRO A 111 -12.18 21.10 -12.16
C PRO A 111 -12.36 20.21 -13.42
N GLY A 112 -11.62 19.10 -13.55
CA GLY A 112 -11.73 18.16 -14.67
C GLY A 112 -10.42 17.91 -15.43
N ASP A 113 -9.28 18.36 -14.89
CA ASP A 113 -7.98 18.04 -15.47
C ASP A 113 -7.75 16.54 -15.45
N THR A 114 -7.17 15.99 -16.52
CA THR A 114 -6.83 14.56 -16.56
C THR A 114 -5.42 14.34 -17.06
N ARG A 115 -4.76 13.31 -16.53
CA ARG A 115 -3.46 12.83 -17.03
C ARG A 115 -3.47 11.32 -17.07
N THR A 116 -2.88 10.78 -18.14
CA THR A 116 -2.59 9.34 -18.27
C THR A 116 -1.08 9.19 -18.29
N ILE A 117 -0.54 8.48 -17.32
CA ILE A 117 0.90 8.36 -17.08
C ILE A 117 1.29 6.90 -17.21
N THR A 118 2.23 6.60 -18.09
CA THR A 118 2.76 5.24 -18.28
C THR A 118 3.80 4.88 -17.24
N TYR A 119 4.11 3.59 -17.08
CA TYR A 119 5.19 3.14 -16.19
C TYR A 119 6.53 3.79 -16.53
N ALA A 120 6.86 3.91 -17.83
CA ALA A 120 8.11 4.54 -18.26
C ALA A 120 8.17 6.03 -17.91
N GLN A 121 7.08 6.77 -18.08
CA GLN A 121 7.00 8.18 -17.70
C GLN A 121 7.12 8.37 -16.19
N LEU A 122 6.38 7.59 -15.41
CA LEU A 122 6.43 7.66 -13.95
C LEU A 122 7.81 7.30 -13.41
N LEU A 123 8.48 6.30 -14.02
CA LEU A 123 9.84 5.94 -13.67
C LEU A 123 10.84 7.07 -13.95
N ASP A 124 10.73 7.76 -15.09
CA ASP A 124 11.59 8.92 -15.41
C ASP A 124 11.41 10.04 -14.37
N ASP A 125 10.17 10.42 -14.07
CA ASP A 125 9.86 11.47 -13.10
C ASP A 125 10.38 11.12 -11.69
N VAL A 126 10.19 9.85 -11.27
CA VAL A 126 10.70 9.35 -9.98
C VAL A 126 12.22 9.37 -9.93
N GLN A 127 12.91 8.96 -10.99
CA GLN A 127 14.38 8.99 -11.03
C GLN A 127 14.91 10.42 -10.96
N ARG A 128 14.29 11.35 -11.70
CA ARG A 128 14.67 12.76 -11.69
C ARG A 128 14.49 13.37 -10.31
N PHE A 129 13.35 13.15 -9.67
CA PHE A 129 13.10 13.72 -8.34
C PHE A 129 13.94 13.04 -7.25
N ALA A 130 14.22 11.74 -7.37
CA ALA A 130 15.16 11.04 -6.47
C ALA A 130 16.56 11.66 -6.52
N ASN A 131 17.03 12.08 -7.70
CA ASN A 131 18.32 12.77 -7.83
C ASN A 131 18.29 14.15 -7.17
N VAL A 132 17.19 14.91 -7.31
CA VAL A 132 17.01 16.18 -6.59
C VAL A 132 17.11 15.99 -5.08
N LEU A 133 16.44 14.97 -4.53
CA LEU A 133 16.52 14.68 -3.09
C LEU A 133 17.94 14.31 -2.65
N ARG A 134 18.68 13.52 -3.45
CA ARG A 134 20.09 13.21 -3.18
C ARG A 134 20.97 14.47 -3.20
N ASP A 135 20.75 15.37 -4.14
CA ASP A 135 21.49 16.64 -4.24
C ASP A 135 21.23 17.55 -3.04
N LEU A 136 20.05 17.45 -2.41
CA LEU A 136 19.71 18.09 -1.14
C LEU A 136 20.29 17.37 0.09
N GLY A 137 21.02 16.27 -0.10
CA GLY A 137 21.67 15.50 0.96
C GLY A 137 20.82 14.42 1.60
N VAL A 138 19.63 14.11 1.07
CA VAL A 138 18.75 13.06 1.60
C VAL A 138 19.31 11.68 1.26
N GLY A 139 19.40 10.81 2.26
CA GLY A 139 19.90 9.45 2.13
C GLY A 139 19.07 8.39 2.85
N THR A 140 19.66 7.20 2.96
CA THR A 140 19.04 6.07 3.66
C THR A 140 18.87 6.37 5.15
N GLY A 141 17.64 6.21 5.66
CA GLY A 141 17.30 6.49 7.06
C GLY A 141 16.84 7.92 7.34
N ASP A 142 16.94 8.83 6.37
CA ASP A 142 16.35 10.15 6.49
C ASP A 142 14.83 10.12 6.36
N ARG A 143 14.16 11.12 6.95
CA ARG A 143 12.71 11.30 6.86
C ARG A 143 12.41 12.52 6.01
N VAL A 144 11.57 12.36 5.00
CA VAL A 144 11.06 13.43 4.14
C VAL A 144 9.59 13.66 4.45
N CYS A 145 9.22 14.88 4.80
CA CYS A 145 7.82 15.25 4.98
C CYS A 145 7.20 15.61 3.62
N ILE A 146 6.05 15.02 3.31
CA ILE A 146 5.30 15.30 2.08
C ILE A 146 3.98 15.95 2.49
N TYR A 147 3.81 17.23 2.14
CA TYR A 147 2.62 18.03 2.38
C TYR A 147 2.05 18.52 1.05
N MET A 148 1.41 17.61 0.31
CA MET A 148 0.91 17.85 -1.05
C MET A 148 -0.52 17.35 -1.22
N PRO A 149 -1.30 17.93 -2.15
CA PRO A 149 -2.63 17.44 -2.50
C PRO A 149 -2.57 16.10 -3.27
N MET A 150 -3.73 15.58 -3.68
CA MET A 150 -3.86 14.35 -4.48
C MET A 150 -3.50 14.60 -5.96
N ILE A 151 -2.23 14.87 -6.23
CA ILE A 151 -1.66 15.10 -7.57
C ILE A 151 -0.61 14.02 -7.91
N PRO A 152 -0.29 13.77 -9.19
CA PRO A 152 0.69 12.75 -9.59
C PRO A 152 2.07 12.95 -8.95
N GLU A 153 2.47 14.20 -8.76
CA GLU A 153 3.75 14.58 -8.15
C GLU A 153 3.86 14.08 -6.70
N THR A 154 2.75 13.85 -6.01
CA THR A 154 2.73 13.22 -4.67
C THR A 154 3.21 11.78 -4.72
N VAL A 155 2.77 11.01 -5.73
CA VAL A 155 3.24 9.63 -5.95
C VAL A 155 4.70 9.63 -6.36
N VAL A 156 5.12 10.58 -7.21
CA VAL A 156 6.53 10.76 -7.59
C VAL A 156 7.40 11.00 -6.36
N ALA A 157 7.00 11.90 -5.46
CA ALA A 157 7.74 12.19 -4.24
C ALA A 157 7.85 10.98 -3.29
N MET A 158 6.76 10.22 -3.13
CA MET A 158 6.76 8.99 -2.33
C MET A 158 7.74 7.97 -2.88
N LEU A 159 7.61 7.64 -4.16
CA LEU A 159 8.44 6.62 -4.79
C LEU A 159 9.91 7.05 -4.86
N ALA A 160 10.19 8.35 -5.09
CA ALA A 160 11.54 8.89 -5.04
C ALA A 160 12.21 8.73 -3.67
N CYS A 161 11.48 8.96 -2.57
CA CYS A 161 11.98 8.72 -1.21
C CYS A 161 12.36 7.24 -1.03
N THR A 162 11.45 6.32 -1.38
CA THR A 162 11.72 4.88 -1.24
C THR A 162 12.84 4.39 -2.15
N ARG A 163 13.03 5.01 -3.33
CA ARG A 163 14.13 4.70 -4.26
C ARG A 163 15.50 4.95 -3.66
N ILE A 164 15.63 5.95 -2.81
CA ILE A 164 16.91 6.33 -2.18
C ILE A 164 17.07 5.81 -0.74
N GLY A 165 16.07 5.05 -0.25
CA GLY A 165 16.06 4.49 1.09
C GLY A 165 15.62 5.46 2.18
N ALA A 166 15.06 6.61 1.81
CA ALA A 166 14.46 7.56 2.75
C ALA A 166 13.03 7.12 3.10
N ALA A 167 12.61 7.36 4.33
CA ALA A 167 11.24 7.21 4.76
C ALA A 167 10.46 8.49 4.44
N HIS A 168 9.23 8.35 3.95
CA HIS A 168 8.35 9.51 3.75
C HIS A 168 7.24 9.55 4.80
N THR A 169 6.99 10.74 5.36
CA THR A 169 5.82 11.00 6.22
C THR A 169 4.83 11.88 5.45
N LEU A 170 3.64 11.34 5.18
CA LEU A 170 2.60 12.08 4.47
C LEU A 170 1.72 12.84 5.44
N VAL A 171 1.59 14.14 5.21
CA VAL A 171 0.71 15.03 5.97
C VAL A 171 -0.39 15.52 5.03
N PHE A 172 -1.64 15.27 5.41
CA PHE A 172 -2.80 15.68 4.64
C PHE A 172 -2.85 17.21 4.49
N GLY A 173 -3.05 17.70 3.26
CA GLY A 173 -3.03 19.13 2.92
C GLY A 173 -4.08 20.02 3.60
N GLY A 174 -5.05 19.43 4.32
CA GLY A 174 -6.03 20.17 5.10
C GLY A 174 -5.68 20.34 6.59
N PHE A 175 -4.51 19.89 7.03
CA PHE A 175 -4.08 20.06 8.43
C PHE A 175 -3.70 21.50 8.76
N SER A 176 -3.85 21.87 10.03
CA SER A 176 -3.38 23.16 10.53
C SER A 176 -1.84 23.24 10.50
N PRO A 177 -1.28 24.46 10.48
CA PRO A 177 0.17 24.64 10.59
C PRO A 177 0.77 23.97 11.82
N ASP A 178 0.10 24.03 12.98
CA ASP A 178 0.58 23.39 14.21
C ASP A 178 0.65 21.86 14.05
N SER A 179 -0.37 21.27 13.42
CA SER A 179 -0.42 19.83 13.14
C SER A 179 0.70 19.37 12.20
N LEU A 180 1.12 20.25 11.28
CA LEU A 180 2.24 20.00 10.37
C LEU A 180 3.57 20.11 11.11
N ILE A 181 3.75 21.15 11.92
CA ILE A 181 4.97 21.38 12.72
C ILE A 181 5.22 20.20 13.65
N ASP A 182 4.19 19.73 14.37
CA ASP A 182 4.32 18.61 15.29
C ASP A 182 4.84 17.34 14.59
N ARG A 183 4.34 17.06 13.38
CA ARG A 183 4.76 15.88 12.59
C ARG A 183 6.16 16.02 12.01
N ILE A 184 6.52 17.22 11.55
CA ILE A 184 7.88 17.50 11.05
C ILE A 184 8.90 17.28 12.18
N ASN A 185 8.62 17.80 13.37
CA ASN A 185 9.50 17.71 14.52
C ASN A 185 9.61 16.29 15.06
N ASP A 186 8.47 15.60 15.23
CA ASP A 186 8.43 14.22 15.72
C ASP A 186 9.19 13.27 14.78
N ALA A 187 8.94 13.37 13.47
CA ALA A 187 9.67 12.60 12.47
C ALA A 187 11.13 13.07 12.30
N SER A 188 11.50 14.22 12.87
CA SER A 188 12.76 14.90 12.61
C SER A 188 13.04 15.03 11.11
N ALA A 189 12.04 15.42 10.32
CA ALA A 189 12.14 15.44 8.86
C ALA A 189 13.21 16.43 8.38
N VAL A 190 14.06 16.01 7.44
CA VAL A 190 15.20 16.81 6.94
C VAL A 190 14.84 17.67 5.75
N VAL A 191 13.76 17.30 5.03
CA VAL A 191 13.22 18.00 3.86
C VAL A 191 11.69 17.98 3.94
N VAL A 192 11.06 19.05 3.47
CA VAL A 192 9.61 19.14 3.24
C VAL A 192 9.36 19.33 1.74
N VAL A 193 8.50 18.51 1.17
CA VAL A 193 8.00 18.63 -0.22
C VAL A 193 6.56 19.14 -0.16
N THR A 194 6.25 20.22 -0.88
CA THR A 194 4.93 20.88 -0.89
C THR A 194 4.58 21.42 -2.28
N ALA A 195 3.30 21.74 -2.50
CA ALA A 195 2.75 22.37 -3.71
C ALA A 195 2.20 23.78 -3.44
#